data_AF-A0A967WMT0-F1
#
_entry.id   AF-A0A967WMT0-F1
#
_cell.length_a   1.000
_cell.length_b   1.000
_cell.length_c   1.000
_cell.angle_alpha   90.00
_cell.angle_beta   90.00
_cell.angle_gamma   90.00
#
_symmetry.space_group_name_H-M   'P 1'
#
loop_
_entity.id
_entity.type
_entity.pdbx_description
1 polymer ?
#
loop_
_entity_poly.entity_id
_entity_poly.type
_entity_poly.pdbx_seq_one_letter_code
_entity_poly.pdbx_strand_id
1 'polypeptide(L)'
;MNPEPKQKRPVGLVVIIVLQLALALLEALYLLGWKQSVLALRLLVRNPIFYTEIVGWVLAGLLLLAVLGLLLQKRWGWIISMILTGFGLFYTIWSYFQGTPRYFPMLIYVIMVLYLNQHDVQRLFREQPDPELAR
;
A
#
# COMPACT_ATOMS: atom_id res chain seq x y z
N MET A 1 -16.20 36.32 -8.81
CA MET A 1 -16.23 34.90 -8.40
C MET A 1 -14.78 34.47 -8.23
N ASN A 2 -14.28 34.42 -7.00
CA ASN A 2 -12.89 34.05 -6.75
C ASN A 2 -12.78 32.52 -6.89
N PRO A 3 -11.85 31.96 -7.67
CA PRO A 3 -11.72 30.50 -7.77
C PRO A 3 -11.34 29.94 -6.39
N GLU A 4 -12.15 29.02 -5.89
CA GLU A 4 -11.84 28.20 -4.71
C GLU A 4 -10.40 27.65 -4.85
N PRO A 5 -9.52 27.86 -3.87
CA PRO A 5 -8.13 27.40 -3.98
C PRO A 5 -8.11 25.88 -4.10
N LYS A 6 -7.60 25.35 -5.23
CA LYS A 6 -7.40 23.91 -5.46
C LYS A 6 -6.62 23.32 -4.28
N GLN A 7 -7.31 22.53 -3.46
CA GLN A 7 -6.72 21.85 -2.31
C GLN A 7 -5.57 20.95 -2.81
N LYS A 8 -4.32 21.29 -2.47
CA LYS A 8 -3.16 20.52 -2.90
C LYS A 8 -3.24 19.12 -2.29
N ARG A 9 -3.04 18.08 -3.11
CA ARG A 9 -2.99 16.69 -2.62
C ARG A 9 -1.84 16.57 -1.61
N PRO A 10 -2.06 15.95 -0.44
CA PRO A 10 -0.99 15.79 0.55
C PRO A 10 0.12 14.92 -0.04
N VAL A 11 1.38 15.29 0.21
CA VAL A 11 2.55 14.57 -0.32
C VAL A 11 2.49 13.08 0.04
N GLY A 12 2.03 12.76 1.26
CA GLY A 12 1.89 11.38 1.71
C GLY A 12 0.98 10.53 0.83
N LEU A 13 -0.12 11.10 0.30
CA LEU A 13 -1.00 10.38 -0.61
C LEU A 13 -0.26 9.97 -1.90
N VAL A 14 0.55 10.88 -2.45
CA VAL A 14 1.33 10.60 -3.66
C VAL A 14 2.35 9.50 -3.41
N VAL A 15 3.07 9.57 -2.28
CA VAL A 15 4.06 8.55 -1.90
C VAL A 15 3.40 7.17 -1.77
N ILE A 16 2.25 7.08 -1.10
CA ILE A 16 1.53 5.81 -0.93
C ILE A 16 1.10 5.23 -2.29
N ILE A 17 0.54 6.07 -3.18
CA ILE A 17 0.10 5.62 -4.51
C ILE A 17 1.29 5.09 -5.31
N VAL A 18 2.41 5.81 -5.32
CA VAL A 18 3.62 5.39 -6.06
C VAL A 18 4.17 4.08 -5.52
N LEU A 19 4.28 3.94 -4.19
CA LEU A 19 4.77 2.71 -3.57
C LEU A 19 3.83 1.52 -3.80
N GLN A 20 2.51 1.71 -3.71
CA GLN A 20 1.54 0.64 -3.99
C GLN A 20 1.58 0.20 -5.46
N LEU A 21 1.68 1.15 -6.39
CA LEU A 21 1.83 0.83 -7.82
C LEU A 21 3.13 0.08 -8.08
N ALA A 22 4.24 0.50 -7.46
CA ALA A 22 5.51 -0.20 -7.58
C ALA A 22 5.41 -1.64 -7.04
N LEU A 23 4.77 -1.85 -5.88
CA LEU A 23 4.53 -3.17 -5.33
C LEU A 23 3.63 -4.03 -6.24
N ALA A 24 2.52 -3.48 -6.73
CA ALA A 24 1.61 -4.18 -7.64
C ALA A 24 2.30 -4.60 -8.94
N LEU A 25 3.12 -3.71 -9.50
CA LEU A 25 3.91 -4.01 -10.69
C LEU A 25 4.93 -5.11 -10.43
N LEU A 26 5.67 -5.05 -9.32
CA LEU A 26 6.64 -6.08 -8.97
C LEU A 26 5.99 -7.46 -8.77
N GLU A 27 4.83 -7.50 -8.12
CA GLU A 27 4.03 -8.73 -7.99
C GLU A 27 3.58 -9.25 -9.36
N ALA A 28 3.06 -8.39 -10.23
CA ALA A 28 2.65 -8.79 -11.57
C ALA A 28 3.82 -9.35 -12.40
N LEU A 29 4.99 -8.68 -12.38
CA LEU A 29 6.18 -9.15 -13.08
C LEU A 29 6.67 -10.51 -12.53
N TYR A 30 6.55 -10.71 -11.22
CA TYR A 30 6.89 -11.98 -10.59
C TYR A 30 5.97 -13.11 -11.09
N LEU A 31 4.66 -12.85 -11.12
CA LEU A 31 3.65 -13.80 -11.56
C LEU A 31 3.76 -14.13 -13.06
N LEU A 32 4.18 -13.17 -13.87
CA LEU A 32 4.43 -13.34 -15.31
C LEU A 32 5.75 -14.09 -15.63
N GLY A 33 6.48 -14.57 -14.62
CA GLY A 33 7.65 -15.43 -14.83
C GLY A 33 8.99 -14.70 -14.98
N TRP A 34 9.05 -13.37 -14.80
CA TRP A 34 10.29 -12.59 -14.78
C TRP A 34 11.13 -12.76 -13.50
N LYS A 35 10.96 -13.88 -12.79
CA LYS A 35 11.55 -14.18 -11.48
C LYS A 35 13.08 -14.18 -11.49
N GLN A 36 13.70 -14.47 -12.64
CA GLN A 36 15.14 -14.68 -12.74
C GLN A 36 15.93 -13.47 -13.27
N SER A 37 15.28 -12.52 -13.95
CA SER A 37 15.98 -11.49 -14.74
C SER A 37 16.24 -10.18 -14.00
N VAL A 38 15.59 -9.96 -12.85
CA VAL A 38 15.64 -8.66 -12.15
C VAL A 38 16.05 -8.85 -10.70
N LEU A 39 17.18 -8.25 -10.31
CA LEU A 39 17.73 -8.33 -8.95
C LEU A 39 16.72 -7.85 -7.89
N ALA A 40 15.96 -6.79 -8.17
CA ALA A 40 14.92 -6.28 -7.29
C ALA A 40 13.83 -7.32 -7.01
N LEU A 41 13.38 -8.06 -8.03
CA LEU A 41 12.40 -9.14 -7.87
C LEU A 41 12.93 -10.27 -6.97
N ARG A 42 14.21 -10.62 -7.09
CA ARG A 42 14.83 -11.64 -6.22
C ARG A 42 14.87 -11.20 -4.75
N LEU A 43 15.13 -9.91 -4.50
CA LEU A 43 15.20 -9.35 -3.15
C LEU A 43 13.81 -9.16 -2.52
N LEU A 44 12.78 -8.89 -3.32
CA LEU A 44 11.41 -8.68 -2.84
C LEU A 44 10.61 -9.98 -2.65
N VAL A 45 10.73 -10.95 -3.57
CA VAL A 45 9.75 -12.05 -3.70
C VAL A 45 10.31 -13.43 -3.31
N ARG A 46 11.44 -13.49 -2.59
CA ARG A 46 12.03 -14.75 -2.10
C ARG A 46 11.10 -15.43 -1.08
N ASN A 47 10.26 -16.36 -1.53
CA ASN A 47 9.15 -16.93 -0.75
C ASN A 47 9.31 -18.43 -0.37
N PRO A 48 9.31 -18.78 0.94
CA PRO A 48 9.26 -20.18 1.41
C PRO A 48 7.88 -20.69 1.90
N ILE A 49 6.80 -19.89 1.89
CA ILE A 49 5.48 -20.29 2.45
C ILE A 49 4.37 -20.06 1.42
N PHE A 50 3.62 -21.11 1.03
CA PHE A 50 2.33 -21.15 0.30
C PHE A 50 1.91 -19.94 -0.57
N TYR A 51 2.83 -19.33 -1.33
CA TYR A 51 2.46 -18.39 -2.39
C TYR A 51 1.99 -19.22 -3.58
N THR A 52 0.70 -19.55 -3.60
CA THR A 52 0.06 -19.99 -4.84
C THR A 52 -0.08 -18.77 -5.75
N GLU A 53 0.01 -18.97 -7.06
CA GLU A 53 -0.12 -17.90 -8.05
C GLU A 53 -1.43 -17.12 -7.89
N ILE A 54 -2.48 -17.81 -7.43
CA ILE A 54 -3.79 -17.23 -7.10
C ILE A 54 -3.68 -16.15 -6.03
N VAL A 55 -2.98 -16.42 -4.91
CA VAL A 55 -2.82 -15.45 -3.82
C VAL A 55 -2.08 -14.21 -4.32
N GLY A 56 -1.06 -14.39 -5.16
CA GLY A 56 -0.34 -13.26 -5.77
C GLY A 56 -1.24 -12.38 -6.64
N TRP A 57 -2.05 -12.98 -7.51
CA TRP A 57 -3.00 -12.23 -8.36
C TRP A 57 -4.05 -11.49 -7.54
N VAL A 58 -4.56 -12.11 -6.47
CA VAL A 58 -5.50 -11.45 -5.55
C VAL A 58 -4.85 -10.25 -4.87
N LEU A 59 -3.61 -10.39 -4.37
CA LEU A 59 -2.88 -9.28 -3.74
C LEU A 59 -2.60 -8.13 -4.73
N ALA A 60 -2.16 -8.44 -5.95
CA ALA A 60 -1.96 -7.44 -6.99
C ALA A 60 -3.27 -6.70 -7.33
N GLY A 61 -4.38 -7.43 -7.44
CA GLY A 61 -5.71 -6.86 -7.64
C GLY A 61 -6.14 -5.94 -6.48
N LEU A 62 -5.92 -6.36 -5.23
CA LEU A 62 -6.24 -5.55 -4.05
C LEU A 62 -5.39 -4.28 -3.97
N LEU A 63 -4.11 -4.33 -4.34
CA LEU A 63 -3.25 -3.14 -4.42
C LEU A 63 -3.76 -2.16 -5.46
N LEU A 64 -4.11 -2.64 -6.67
CA LEU A 64 -4.68 -1.79 -7.71
C LEU A 64 -6.03 -1.19 -7.30
N LEU A 65 -6.86 -1.99 -6.63
CA LEU A 65 -8.15 -1.55 -6.09
C LEU A 65 -7.96 -0.45 -5.02
N ALA A 66 -6.97 -0.62 -4.13
CA ALA A 66 -6.60 0.38 -3.14
C ALA A 66 -6.15 1.68 -3.80
N VAL A 67 -5.27 1.61 -4.79
CA VAL A 67 -4.81 2.76 -5.58
C VAL A 67 -5.99 3.47 -6.25
N LEU A 68 -6.91 2.73 -6.86
CA LEU A 68 -8.12 3.31 -7.47
C LEU A 68 -8.95 4.06 -6.43
N GLY A 69 -9.19 3.46 -5.26
CA GLY A 69 -9.90 4.12 -4.17
C GLY A 69 -9.18 5.37 -3.66
N LEU A 70 -7.85 5.35 -3.53
CA LEU A 70 -7.05 6.51 -3.15
C LEU A 70 -7.11 7.64 -4.20
N LEU A 71 -7.04 7.30 -5.49
CA LEU A 71 -7.16 8.26 -6.60
C LEU A 71 -8.53 8.92 -6.65
N LEU A 72 -9.58 8.15 -6.35
CA LEU A 72 -10.97 8.62 -6.23
C LEU A 72 -11.27 9.26 -4.87
N GLN A 73 -10.25 9.39 -3.99
CA GLN A 73 -10.37 9.93 -2.63
C GLN A 73 -11.47 9.25 -1.79
N LYS A 74 -11.68 7.95 -2.01
CA LYS A 74 -12.68 7.17 -1.28
C LYS A 74 -12.08 6.56 -0.02
N ARG A 75 -12.80 6.67 1.10
CA ARG A 75 -12.42 6.12 2.40
C ARG A 75 -12.10 4.62 2.33
N TRP A 76 -12.85 3.85 1.53
CA TRP A 76 -12.59 2.42 1.38
C TRP A 76 -11.19 2.13 0.79
N GLY A 77 -10.69 2.96 -0.13
CA GLY A 77 -9.34 2.79 -0.71
C GLY A 77 -8.24 3.00 0.34
N TRP A 78 -8.45 3.96 1.23
CA TRP A 78 -7.57 4.20 2.37
C TRP A 78 -7.60 3.07 3.39
N ILE A 79 -8.78 2.51 3.69
CA ILE A 79 -8.91 1.35 4.59
C ILE A 79 -8.20 0.12 4.01
N ILE A 80 -8.44 -0.21 2.73
CA ILE A 80 -7.75 -1.33 2.07
C ILE A 80 -6.23 -1.10 2.12
N SER A 81 -5.77 0.13 1.85
CA SER A 81 -4.35 0.49 1.94
C SER A 81 -3.76 0.24 3.32
N MET A 82 -4.46 0.63 4.39
CA MET A 82 -4.05 0.39 5.76
C MET A 82 -3.92 -1.11 6.07
N ILE A 83 -4.92 -1.90 5.67
CA ILE A 83 -4.93 -3.35 5.90
C ILE A 83 -3.78 -4.04 5.16
N LEU A 84 -3.63 -3.76 3.87
CA LEU A 84 -2.56 -4.36 3.05
C LEU A 84 -1.17 -4.00 3.56
N THR A 85 -0.97 -2.73 3.94
CA THR A 85 0.31 -2.25 4.47
C THR A 85 0.64 -2.91 5.81
N GLY A 86 -0.34 -2.98 6.72
CA GLY A 86 -0.16 -3.62 8.03
C GLY A 86 0.14 -5.11 7.91
N PHE A 87 -0.59 -5.82 7.06
CA PHE A 87 -0.36 -7.25 6.81
C PHE A 87 1.01 -7.49 6.16
N GLY A 88 1.38 -6.67 5.17
CA GLY A 88 2.70 -6.74 4.54
C GLY A 88 3.84 -6.50 5.52
N LEU A 89 3.72 -5.48 6.37
CA LEU A 89 4.71 -5.21 7.41
C LEU A 89 4.83 -6.38 8.39
N PHE A 90 3.70 -6.87 8.92
CA PHE A 90 3.65 -8.02 9.81
C PHE A 90 4.36 -9.23 9.18
N TYR A 91 4.05 -9.54 7.93
CA TYR A 91 4.67 -10.65 7.21
C TYR A 91 6.19 -10.51 7.07
N THR A 92 6.68 -9.31 6.76
CA THR A 92 8.13 -9.09 6.63
C THR A 92 8.87 -9.20 7.97
N ILE A 93 8.24 -8.76 9.07
CA ILE A 93 8.77 -8.94 10.42
C ILE A 93 8.75 -10.42 10.82
N TRP A 94 7.65 -11.12 10.56
CA TRP A 94 7.56 -12.56 10.79
C TRP A 94 8.66 -13.32 10.04
N SER A 95 8.88 -13.00 8.77
CA SER A 95 9.92 -13.62 7.94
C SER A 95 11.34 -13.38 8.48
N TYR A 96 11.58 -12.21 9.10
CA TYR A 96 12.84 -11.93 9.79
C TYR A 96 13.07 -12.93 10.93
N PHE A 97 12.06 -13.20 11.77
CA PHE A 97 12.17 -14.19 12.85
C PHE A 97 12.30 -15.64 12.34
N GLN A 98 11.85 -15.93 11.12
CA GLN A 98 12.00 -17.24 10.46
C GLN A 98 13.34 -17.41 9.73
N GLY A 99 14.30 -16.49 9.89
CA GLY A 99 15.61 -16.55 9.23
C GLY A 99 15.58 -16.27 7.73
N THR A 100 14.47 -15.78 7.19
CA THR A 100 14.33 -15.38 5.79
C THR A 100 13.97 -13.89 5.66
N PRO A 101 14.81 -12.98 6.20
CA PRO A 101 14.47 -11.57 6.31
C PRO A 101 14.30 -10.90 4.95
N ARG A 102 13.33 -9.97 4.89
CA ARG A 102 13.01 -9.17 3.70
C ARG A 102 13.09 -7.69 3.99
N TYR A 103 14.32 -7.22 4.21
CA TYR A 103 14.59 -5.85 4.64
C TYR A 103 14.05 -4.79 3.66
N PHE A 104 14.13 -5.02 2.35
CA PHE A 104 13.65 -4.08 1.35
C PHE A 104 12.12 -3.91 1.38
N PRO A 105 11.30 -4.98 1.25
CA PRO A 105 9.86 -4.89 1.49
C PRO A 105 9.50 -4.31 2.85
N MET A 106 10.22 -4.69 3.91
CA MET A 106 9.98 -4.18 5.27
C MET A 106 10.13 -2.66 5.31
N LEU A 107 11.21 -2.12 4.74
CA LEU A 107 11.44 -0.68 4.67
C LEU A 107 10.31 0.04 3.90
N ILE A 108 9.87 -0.53 2.76
CA ILE A 108 8.75 0.03 1.98
C ILE A 108 7.49 0.08 2.84
N TYR A 109 7.14 -1.01 3.52
CA TYR A 109 5.95 -1.04 4.37
C TYR A 109 6.06 -0.09 5.57
N VAL A 110 7.24 0.06 6.19
CA VAL A 110 7.47 1.06 7.24
C VAL A 110 7.21 2.47 6.71
N ILE A 111 7.77 2.83 5.55
CA ILE A 111 7.54 4.14 4.91
C ILE A 111 6.04 4.33 4.65
N MET A 112 5.37 3.32 4.09
CA MET A 112 3.94 3.38 3.80
C MET A 112 3.11 3.57 5.08
N VAL A 113 3.41 2.86 6.18
CA VAL A 113 2.74 3.05 7.46
C VAL A 113 2.91 4.50 7.94
N LEU A 114 4.13 5.04 7.89
CA LEU A 114 4.41 6.41 8.33
C LEU A 114 3.59 7.43 7.53
N TYR A 115 3.57 7.31 6.20
CA TYR A 115 2.82 8.23 5.34
C TYR A 115 1.30 8.05 5.43
N LEU A 116 0.80 6.82 5.55
CA LEU A 116 -0.62 6.53 5.75
C LEU A 116 -1.15 7.11 7.07
N ASN A 117 -0.27 7.22 8.07
CA ASN A 117 -0.60 7.76 9.39
C ASN A 117 -0.35 9.26 9.55
N GLN A 118 0.09 9.97 8.51
CA GLN A 118 0.20 11.43 8.57
C GLN A 118 -1.17 12.08 8.77
N HIS A 119 -1.21 13.13 9.61
CA HIS A 119 -2.43 13.85 9.95
C HIS A 119 -3.20 14.34 8.70
N ASP A 120 -2.49 14.90 7.71
CA ASP A 120 -3.11 15.42 6.50
C ASP A 120 -3.75 14.32 5.63
N VAL A 121 -3.13 13.14 5.58
CA VAL A 121 -3.67 11.97 4.89
C VAL A 121 -4.90 11.46 5.63
N GLN A 122 -4.82 11.30 6.95
CA GLN A 122 -5.96 10.84 7.75
C GLN A 122 -7.14 11.82 7.65
N ARG A 123 -6.89 13.12 7.69
CA ARG A 123 -7.92 14.16 7.59
C ARG A 123 -8.65 14.12 6.25
N LEU A 124 -7.98 13.73 5.17
CA LEU A 124 -8.59 13.59 3.85
C LEU A 124 -9.65 12.48 3.79
N PHE A 125 -9.48 11.41 4.58
CA PHE A 125 -10.31 10.19 4.50
C PHE A 125 -11.21 9.94 5.71
N ARG A 126 -11.01 10.65 6.82
CA ARG A 126 -11.95 10.62 7.96
C ARG A 126 -13.20 11.41 7.57
N GLU A 127 -14.36 10.78 7.72
CA GLU A 127 -15.64 11.50 7.75
C GLU A 127 -15.59 12.51 8.91
N GLN A 128 -15.92 13.77 8.62
CA GLN A 128 -16.17 14.73 9.70
C GLN A 128 -17.48 14.27 10.38
N PRO A 129 -17.51 14.13 11.72
CA PRO A 129 -18.76 13.89 12.43
C PRO A 129 -19.75 14.98 12.05
N ASP A 130 -20.98 14.58 11.73
CA ASP A 130 -22.06 15.53 11.46
C ASP A 130 -22.24 16.42 12.70
N PRO A 131 -21.97 17.74 12.62
CA PRO A 131 -22.08 18.63 13.76
C PRO A 131 -23.51 18.74 14.31
N GLU A 132 -24.52 18.26 13.58
CA GLU A 132 -25.91 18.23 14.04
C GLU A 132 -26.21 17.10 15.04
N LEU A 133 -25.41 16.02 15.08
CA LEU A 133 -25.60 14.89 16.02
C LEU A 133 -24.83 15.07 17.35
N ALA A 134 -24.10 16.19 17.50
CA ALA A 134 -23.28 16.49 18.67
C ALA A 134 -23.88 17.57 19.61
N ARG A 135 -25.14 17.96 19.39
CA ARG A 135 -25.94 18.84 20.27
C ARG A 135 -27.07 18.07 20.92
#